data_AF-A0A952AZD2-F1
#
_entry.id   AF-A0A952AZD2-F1
#
_cell.length_a   1.000
_cell.length_b   1.000
_cell.length_c   1.000
_cell.angle_alpha   90.00
_cell.angle_beta   90.00
_cell.angle_gamma   90.00
#
_symmetry.space_group_name_H-M   'P 1'
#
loop_
_entity.id
_entity.type
_entity.pdbx_description
1 polymer ?
#
loop_
_entity_poly.entity_id
_entity_poly.type
_entity_poly.pdbx_seq_one_letter_code
_entity_poly.pdbx_strand_id
1 'polypeptide(L)'
;MKQRRPNNTTKLKALKAFDYEDKMLWATANCLYKQLKGDKKYPEPVVNALVESFAAHSRVLIEFLYPSKNVHSDTILARHFFLPNEKWLRLCPKESPLLKDTRELANNLLAHLTYTRSEGKLNKRWLFTKIAKELGVVLNIFNETDEIQALRHISGG
;
A
#
# COMPACT_ATOMS: atom_id res chain seq x y z
N MET A 1 -24.05 6.47 2.66
CA MET A 1 -24.36 5.06 3.01
C MET A 1 -23.34 4.62 4.06
N LYS A 2 -23.73 4.24 5.28
CA LYS A 2 -22.77 3.74 6.28
C LYS A 2 -22.26 2.36 5.82
N GLN A 3 -20.96 2.21 5.58
CA GLN A 3 -20.36 0.91 5.27
C GLN A 3 -20.69 -0.11 6.37
N ARG A 4 -21.18 -1.29 5.99
CA ARG A 4 -21.50 -2.38 6.94
C ARG A 4 -20.22 -2.82 7.63
N ARG A 5 -20.25 -2.94 8.97
CA ARG A 5 -19.08 -3.39 9.74
C ARG A 5 -18.69 -4.82 9.34
N PRO A 6 -17.43 -5.08 8.96
CA PRO A 6 -16.98 -6.42 8.62
C PRO A 6 -16.89 -7.30 9.88
N ASN A 7 -17.29 -8.57 9.74
CA ASN A 7 -17.13 -9.58 10.79
C ASN A 7 -15.66 -10.08 10.86
N ASN A 8 -15.34 -10.89 11.86
CA ASN A 8 -13.96 -11.37 12.06
C ASN A 8 -13.46 -12.20 10.86
N THR A 9 -14.31 -13.02 10.22
CA THR A 9 -13.92 -13.76 9.02
C THR A 9 -13.49 -12.85 7.87
N THR A 10 -14.26 -11.78 7.60
CA THR A 10 -13.91 -10.77 6.59
C THR A 10 -12.64 -10.03 6.97
N LYS A 11 -12.47 -9.65 8.24
CA LYS A 11 -11.25 -9.01 8.74
C LYS A 11 -10.01 -9.89 8.60
N LEU A 12 -10.12 -11.19 8.88
CA LEU A 12 -9.03 -12.15 8.71
C LEU A 12 -8.64 -12.31 7.24
N LYS A 13 -9.61 -12.40 6.32
CA LYS A 13 -9.33 -12.41 4.87
C LYS A 13 -8.61 -11.14 4.43
N ALA A 14 -9.06 -9.99 4.94
CA ALA A 14 -8.42 -8.71 4.66
C ALA A 14 -7.01 -8.61 5.24
N LEU A 15 -6.72 -9.20 6.41
CA LEU A 15 -5.36 -9.25 6.95
C LEU A 15 -4.43 -10.11 6.08
N LYS A 16 -4.93 -11.22 5.52
CA LYS A 16 -4.13 -12.01 4.57
C LYS A 16 -3.82 -11.21 3.30
N ALA A 17 -4.76 -10.42 2.80
CA ALA A 17 -4.52 -9.51 1.69
C ALA A 17 -3.50 -8.43 2.08
N PHE A 18 -3.67 -7.78 3.23
CA PHE A 18 -2.71 -6.82 3.78
C PHE A 18 -1.28 -7.39 3.85
N ASP A 19 -1.11 -8.61 4.38
CA ASP A 19 0.19 -9.27 4.47
C ASP A 19 0.81 -9.54 3.09
N TYR A 20 -0.02 -9.90 2.11
CA TYR A 20 0.41 -10.06 0.72
C TYR A 20 0.87 -8.71 0.13
N GLU A 21 0.09 -7.65 0.32
CA GLU A 21 0.41 -6.32 -0.20
C GLU A 21 1.71 -5.76 0.41
N ASP A 22 1.91 -5.88 1.74
CA ASP A 22 3.14 -5.46 2.41
C ASP A 22 4.36 -6.25 1.91
N LYS A 23 4.24 -7.57 1.79
CA LYS A 23 5.28 -8.41 1.20
C LYS A 23 5.63 -7.98 -0.22
N MET A 24 4.62 -7.70 -1.06
CA MET A 24 4.82 -7.31 -2.44
C MET A 24 5.44 -5.92 -2.57
N LEU A 25 5.06 -4.97 -1.71
CA LEU A 25 5.67 -3.65 -1.61
C LEU A 25 7.18 -3.76 -1.39
N TRP A 26 7.61 -4.50 -0.37
CA TRP A 26 9.02 -4.66 -0.05
C TRP A 26 9.79 -5.45 -1.12
N ALA A 27 9.20 -6.53 -1.64
CA ALA A 27 9.84 -7.35 -2.67
C ALA A 27 10.13 -6.52 -3.93
N THR A 28 9.14 -5.79 -4.43
CA THR A 28 9.28 -4.96 -5.63
C THR A 28 10.21 -3.77 -5.39
N ALA A 29 10.13 -3.10 -4.23
CA ALA A 29 11.06 -2.03 -3.86
C ALA A 29 12.53 -2.50 -3.86
N ASN A 30 12.78 -3.67 -3.29
CA ASN A 30 14.12 -4.25 -3.21
C ASN A 30 14.67 -4.66 -4.58
N CYS A 31 13.85 -5.29 -5.43
CA CYS A 31 14.22 -5.63 -6.80
C CYS A 31 14.58 -4.38 -7.60
N LEU A 32 13.74 -3.33 -7.54
CA LEU A 32 13.97 -2.06 -8.23
C LEU A 32 15.20 -1.33 -7.69
N TYR A 33 15.42 -1.33 -6.38
CA TYR A 33 16.62 -0.73 -5.78
C TYR A 33 17.90 -1.39 -6.30
N LYS A 34 17.97 -2.72 -6.32
CA LYS A 34 19.12 -3.47 -6.84
C LYS A 34 19.35 -3.17 -8.32
N GLN A 35 18.28 -3.22 -9.12
CA GLN A 35 18.33 -2.90 -10.55
C GLN A 35 18.90 -1.50 -10.82
N LEU A 36 18.53 -0.50 -10.01
CA LEU A 36 19.02 0.88 -10.16
C LEU A 36 20.43 1.12 -9.62
N LYS A 37 20.89 0.30 -8.66
CA LYS A 37 22.24 0.40 -8.07
C LYS A 37 23.34 -0.28 -8.89
N GLY A 38 23.02 -0.77 -10.10
CA GLY A 38 23.99 -1.32 -11.04
C GLY A 38 23.94 -2.84 -11.18
N ASP A 39 23.14 -3.53 -10.37
CA ASP A 39 22.82 -4.95 -10.55
C ASP A 39 21.71 -5.07 -11.59
N LYS A 40 22.02 -4.69 -12.84
CA LYS A 40 21.10 -4.65 -14.00
C LYS A 40 20.70 -6.05 -14.46
N LYS A 41 20.05 -6.78 -13.57
CA LYS A 41 19.66 -8.19 -13.73
C LYS A 41 18.49 -8.38 -14.69
N TYR A 42 17.61 -7.38 -14.79
CA TYR A 42 16.35 -7.51 -15.52
C TYR A 42 16.35 -6.70 -16.83
N PRO A 43 15.76 -7.25 -17.91
CA PRO A 43 15.51 -6.50 -19.14
C PRO A 43 14.42 -5.44 -18.90
N GLU A 44 14.40 -4.41 -19.75
CA GLU A 44 13.49 -3.25 -19.59
C GLU A 44 12.01 -3.61 -19.41
N PRO A 45 11.40 -4.55 -20.16
CA PRO A 45 10.00 -4.93 -19.94
C PRO A 45 9.72 -5.47 -18.53
N VAL A 46 10.67 -6.23 -17.97
CA VAL A 46 10.56 -6.76 -16.60
C VAL A 46 10.71 -5.63 -15.58
N VAL A 47 11.59 -4.66 -15.83
CA VAL A 47 11.70 -3.48 -14.97
C VAL A 47 10.40 -2.69 -14.97
N ASN A 48 9.77 -2.49 -16.13
CA ASN A 48 8.49 -1.79 -16.22
C ASN A 48 7.39 -2.54 -15.46
N ALA A 49 7.31 -3.86 -15.60
CA ALA A 49 6.37 -4.68 -14.84
C ALA A 49 6.59 -4.58 -13.32
N LEU A 50 7.86 -4.52 -12.87
CA LEU A 50 8.19 -4.30 -11.46
C LEU A 50 7.75 -2.93 -10.96
N VAL A 51 7.93 -1.86 -11.76
CA VAL A 51 7.46 -0.51 -11.41
C VAL A 51 5.94 -0.45 -11.33
N GLU A 52 5.24 -1.06 -12.29
CA GLU A 52 3.77 -1.13 -12.30
C GLU A 52 3.26 -1.92 -11.08
N SER A 53 3.88 -3.06 -10.77
CA SER A 53 3.54 -3.84 -9.57
C SER A 53 3.79 -3.03 -8.29
N PHE A 54 4.96 -2.37 -8.15
CA PHE A 54 5.24 -1.51 -7.00
C PHE A 54 4.19 -0.39 -6.85
N ALA A 55 3.83 0.26 -7.94
CA ALA A 55 2.82 1.32 -7.95
C ALA A 55 1.44 0.80 -7.52
N ALA A 56 1.06 -0.40 -7.96
CA ALA A 56 -0.21 -1.02 -7.58
C ALA A 56 -0.27 -1.32 -6.07
N HIS A 57 0.74 -2.02 -5.54
CA HIS A 57 0.78 -2.41 -4.14
C HIS A 57 0.90 -1.20 -3.20
N SER A 58 1.75 -0.22 -3.54
CA SER A 58 1.83 1.03 -2.78
C SER A 58 0.51 1.80 -2.78
N ARG A 59 -0.21 1.89 -3.92
CA ARG A 59 -1.51 2.56 -3.98
C ARG A 59 -2.55 1.87 -3.11
N VAL A 60 -2.64 0.55 -3.16
CA VAL A 60 -3.60 -0.24 -2.37
C VAL A 60 -3.37 0.02 -0.87
N LEU A 61 -2.11 -0.05 -0.42
CA LEU A 61 -1.76 0.21 0.97
C LEU A 61 -2.03 1.66 1.38
N ILE A 62 -1.75 2.63 0.52
CA ILE A 62 -2.07 4.04 0.77
C ILE A 62 -3.57 4.25 0.90
N GLU A 63 -4.41 3.71 0.01
CA GLU A 63 -5.87 3.84 0.10
C GLU A 63 -6.45 3.11 1.32
N PHE A 64 -5.85 1.99 1.72
CA PHE A 64 -6.23 1.27 2.92
C PHE A 64 -6.03 2.09 4.21
N LEU A 65 -4.90 2.79 4.30
CA LEU A 65 -4.50 3.59 5.46
C LEU A 65 -5.14 4.99 5.44
N TYR A 66 -5.18 5.60 4.26
CA TYR A 66 -5.58 6.96 3.95
C TYR A 66 -6.62 6.95 2.81
N PRO A 67 -7.87 6.57 3.11
CA PRO A 67 -8.91 6.47 2.09
C PRO A 67 -9.23 7.82 1.46
N SER A 68 -9.32 7.85 0.13
CA SER A 68 -9.92 8.96 -0.60
C SER A 68 -11.42 9.13 -0.27
N LYS A 69 -12.05 10.22 -0.73
CA LYS A 69 -13.47 10.49 -0.40
C LYS A 69 -14.45 9.48 -1.02
N ASN A 70 -14.05 8.83 -2.12
CA ASN A 70 -14.92 7.98 -2.95
C ASN A 70 -14.51 6.50 -2.90
N VAL A 71 -14.39 5.95 -1.68
CA VAL A 71 -14.10 4.52 -1.52
C VAL A 71 -15.34 3.68 -1.83
N HIS A 72 -15.16 2.60 -2.61
CA HIS A 72 -16.22 1.65 -2.89
C HIS A 72 -16.73 0.97 -1.60
N SER A 73 -18.03 0.68 -1.55
CA SER A 73 -18.67 0.17 -0.33
C SER A 73 -18.16 -1.20 0.13
N ASP A 74 -17.57 -1.97 -0.76
CA ASP A 74 -16.97 -3.30 -0.53
C ASP A 74 -15.49 -3.23 -0.10
N THR A 75 -14.87 -2.05 -0.15
CA THR A 75 -13.47 -1.87 0.20
C THR A 75 -13.29 -1.86 1.73
N ILE A 76 -12.37 -2.69 2.21
CA ILE A 76 -11.96 -2.70 3.60
C ILE A 76 -10.85 -1.67 3.84
N LEU A 77 -10.92 -0.98 4.97
CA LEU A 77 -10.03 0.12 5.35
C LEU A 77 -9.47 -0.16 6.74
N ALA A 78 -8.31 0.42 7.05
CA ALA A 78 -7.66 0.25 8.36
C ALA A 78 -8.62 0.56 9.51
N ARG A 79 -9.39 1.65 9.41
CA ARG A 79 -10.41 2.04 10.40
C ARG A 79 -11.47 0.98 10.71
N HIS A 80 -11.73 0.04 9.79
CA HIS A 80 -12.74 -1.01 10.01
C HIS A 80 -12.28 -2.10 10.98
N PHE A 81 -10.99 -2.16 11.29
CA PHE A 81 -10.43 -3.10 12.26
C PHE A 81 -10.72 -2.68 13.70
N PHE A 82 -10.88 -1.38 13.94
CA PHE A 82 -10.96 -0.79 15.28
C PHE A 82 -12.39 -0.57 15.75
N LEU A 83 -12.56 -0.44 17.07
CA LEU A 83 -13.79 0.02 17.70
C LEU A 83 -13.45 1.04 18.79
N PRO A 84 -13.90 2.30 18.70
CA PRO A 84 -14.61 2.92 17.57
C PRO A 84 -13.74 3.07 16.31
N ASN A 85 -14.34 3.25 15.13
CA ASN A 85 -13.60 3.36 13.86
C ASN A 85 -12.59 4.54 13.89
N GLU A 86 -12.94 5.60 14.62
CA GLU A 86 -12.15 6.81 14.81
C GLU A 86 -10.85 6.56 15.60
N LYS A 87 -10.73 5.41 16.29
CA LYS A 87 -9.50 5.03 16.98
C LYS A 87 -8.31 5.01 16.03
N TRP A 88 -8.50 4.48 14.80
CA TRP A 88 -7.43 4.50 13.80
C TRP A 88 -6.97 5.91 13.44
N LEU A 89 -7.90 6.88 13.31
CA LEU A 89 -7.54 8.25 12.95
C LEU A 89 -6.67 8.95 14.00
N ARG A 90 -6.69 8.47 15.25
CA ARG A 90 -5.85 8.98 16.35
C ARG A 90 -4.47 8.33 16.38
N LEU A 91 -4.38 7.08 15.93
CA LEU A 91 -3.14 6.29 15.91
C LEU A 91 -2.35 6.51 14.61
N CYS A 92 -3.06 6.70 13.50
CA CYS A 92 -2.49 6.86 12.18
C CYS A 92 -1.75 8.22 12.10
N PRO A 93 -0.45 8.23 11.75
CA PRO A 93 0.25 9.47 11.40
C PRO A 93 -0.47 10.21 10.27
N LYS A 94 -0.21 11.51 10.13
CA LYS A 94 -0.71 12.24 8.96
C LYS A 94 -0.07 11.71 7.68
N GLU A 95 -0.84 11.64 6.60
CA GLU A 95 -0.31 11.32 5.27
C GLU A 95 0.80 12.30 4.89
N SER A 96 2.00 11.76 4.58
CA SER A 96 3.12 12.59 4.15
C SER A 96 2.94 13.08 2.71
N PRO A 97 3.58 14.20 2.33
CA PRO A 97 3.61 14.64 0.93
C PRO A 97 4.12 13.54 -0.02
N LEU A 98 5.13 12.76 0.41
CA LEU A 98 5.66 11.67 -0.41
C LEU A 98 4.61 10.60 -0.69
N LEU A 99 3.84 10.18 0.31
CA LEU A 99 2.78 9.18 0.13
C LEU A 99 1.63 9.72 -0.72
N LYS A 100 1.29 11.00 -0.55
CA LYS A 100 0.30 11.66 -1.40
C LYS A 100 0.75 11.69 -2.87
N ASP A 101 1.98 12.15 -3.14
CA ASP A 101 2.55 12.19 -4.49
C ASP A 101 2.66 10.78 -5.09
N THR A 102 2.99 9.78 -4.26
CA THR A 102 3.02 8.38 -4.65
C THR A 102 1.67 7.89 -5.15
N ARG A 103 0.58 8.22 -4.44
CA ARG A 103 -0.80 7.89 -4.87
C ARG A 103 -1.10 8.49 -6.24
N GLU A 104 -0.78 9.77 -6.43
CA GLU A 104 -1.02 10.49 -7.68
C GLU A 104 -0.21 9.89 -8.85
N LEU A 105 1.07 9.59 -8.61
CA LEU A 105 1.93 8.92 -9.59
C LEU A 105 1.40 7.53 -9.96
N ALA A 106 0.97 6.73 -8.97
CA ALA A 106 0.41 5.41 -9.22
C ALA A 106 -0.89 5.49 -10.03
N ASN A 107 -1.76 6.46 -9.76
CA ASN A 107 -2.98 6.68 -10.55
C ASN A 107 -2.68 7.03 -12.00
N ASN A 108 -1.71 7.92 -12.23
CA ASN A 108 -1.29 8.31 -13.58
C ASN A 108 -0.63 7.14 -14.34
N LEU A 109 0.07 6.24 -13.63
CA LEU A 109 0.72 5.09 -14.24
C LEU A 109 -0.27 3.96 -14.58
N LEU A 110 -1.22 3.68 -13.70
CA LEU A 110 -2.08 2.50 -13.79
C LEU A 110 -3.45 2.76 -14.42
N ALA A 111 -4.03 3.95 -14.21
CA ALA A 111 -5.44 4.20 -14.50
C ALA A 111 -5.67 5.02 -15.78
N HIS A 112 -4.62 5.62 -16.32
CA HIS A 112 -4.75 6.59 -17.41
C HIS A 112 -3.69 6.35 -18.49
N LEU A 113 -4.14 6.22 -19.74
CA LEU A 113 -3.31 6.49 -20.92
C LEU A 113 -3.07 8.00 -20.98
N THR A 114 -2.14 8.49 -20.16
CA THR A 114 -1.82 9.93 -20.10
C THR A 114 -0.85 10.31 -21.21
N TYR A 115 -1.02 11.51 -21.77
CA TYR A 115 -0.02 12.16 -22.65
C TYR A 115 1.33 12.39 -21.94
N THR A 116 1.35 12.26 -20.61
CA THR A 116 2.52 12.43 -19.76
C THR A 116 3.24 11.12 -19.42
N ARG A 117 2.94 10.01 -20.10
CA ARG A 117 3.69 8.76 -19.95
C ARG A 117 5.13 9.01 -20.41
N SER A 118 5.95 9.48 -19.48
CA SER A 118 7.29 9.96 -19.76
C SER A 118 8.16 8.80 -20.19
N GLU A 119 8.38 8.68 -21.49
CA GLU A 119 9.37 7.80 -22.10
C GLU A 119 10.67 7.84 -21.28
N GLY A 120 11.02 6.70 -20.68
CA GLY A 120 12.33 6.48 -20.04
C GLY A 120 12.65 7.20 -18.73
N LYS A 121 11.73 7.99 -18.13
CA LYS A 121 12.02 8.76 -16.87
C LYS A 121 11.35 8.24 -15.60
N LEU A 122 10.50 7.21 -15.70
CA LEU A 122 9.81 6.61 -14.55
C LEU A 122 10.77 6.37 -13.38
N ASN A 123 11.92 5.76 -13.65
CA ASN A 123 12.89 5.36 -12.63
C ASN A 123 13.52 6.51 -11.84
N LYS A 124 13.53 7.75 -12.37
CA LYS A 124 14.17 8.90 -11.69
C LYS A 124 13.25 9.63 -10.70
N ARG A 125 11.93 9.46 -10.81
CA ARG A 125 10.95 10.10 -9.91
C ARG A 125 10.60 9.23 -8.71
N TRP A 126 10.63 7.91 -8.88
CA TRP A 126 10.24 6.98 -7.84
C TRP A 126 11.37 6.77 -6.81
N LEU A 127 11.14 7.25 -5.59
CA LEU A 127 11.99 6.97 -4.44
C LEU A 127 11.57 5.65 -3.78
N PHE A 128 11.63 4.53 -4.52
CA PHE A 128 11.05 3.23 -4.16
C PHE A 128 11.31 2.81 -2.70
N THR A 129 12.57 2.86 -2.27
CA THR A 129 12.95 2.47 -0.90
C THR A 129 12.47 3.46 0.15
N LYS A 130 12.41 4.77 -0.17
CA LYS A 130 11.88 5.79 0.74
C LYS A 130 10.38 5.62 0.93
N ILE A 131 9.66 5.41 -0.17
CA ILE A 131 8.21 5.14 -0.16
C ILE A 131 7.92 3.86 0.64
N ALA A 132 8.63 2.76 0.36
CA ALA A 132 8.45 1.50 1.09
C ALA A 132 8.74 1.65 2.59
N LYS A 133 9.78 2.42 2.97
CA LYS A 133 10.08 2.72 4.36
C LYS A 133 8.99 3.55 5.04
N GLU A 134 8.53 4.63 4.41
CA GLU A 134 7.49 5.49 4.97
C GLU A 134 6.17 4.71 5.14
N LEU A 135 5.78 3.90 4.15
CA LEU A 135 4.64 2.99 4.30
C LEU A 135 4.88 1.97 5.40
N GLY A 136 6.03 1.30 5.40
CA GLY A 136 6.40 0.29 6.38
C GLY A 136 6.27 0.77 7.83
N VAL A 137 6.62 2.02 8.11
CA VAL A 137 6.41 2.63 9.45
C VAL A 137 4.92 2.64 9.83
N VAL A 138 4.05 3.09 8.93
CA VAL A 138 2.60 3.18 9.20
C VAL A 138 1.96 1.79 9.25
N LEU A 139 2.40 0.87 8.39
CA LEU A 139 1.96 -0.52 8.39
C LEU A 139 2.36 -1.23 9.69
N ASN A 140 3.55 -0.96 10.21
CA ASN A 140 3.98 -1.49 11.50
C ASN A 140 3.13 -0.96 12.64
N ILE A 141 2.84 0.34 12.68
CA ILE A 141 1.92 0.94 13.65
C ILE A 141 0.56 0.24 13.62
N PHE A 142 0.00 0.01 12.43
CA PHE A 142 -1.25 -0.72 12.29
C PHE A 142 -1.15 -2.15 12.83
N ASN A 143 -0.09 -2.87 12.44
CA ASN A 143 0.11 -4.27 12.77
C ASN A 143 0.33 -4.50 14.27
N GLU A 144 0.99 -3.58 14.96
CA GLU A 144 1.31 -3.65 16.39
C GLU A 144 0.12 -3.30 17.31
N THR A 145 -1.03 -2.91 16.76
CA THR A 145 -2.20 -2.62 17.59
C THR A 145 -2.83 -3.88 18.18
N ASP A 146 -3.36 -3.77 19.40
CA ASP A 146 -4.01 -4.87 20.13
C ASP A 146 -5.12 -5.54 19.32
N GLU A 147 -5.90 -4.76 18.56
CA GLU A 147 -6.97 -5.30 17.70
C GLU A 147 -6.44 -6.26 16.63
N ILE A 148 -5.30 -5.92 16.02
CA ILE A 148 -4.71 -6.75 14.98
C ILE A 148 -4.04 -7.98 15.60
N GLN A 149 -3.33 -7.81 16.71
CA GLN A 149 -2.73 -8.94 17.43
C GLN A 149 -3.80 -9.95 17.89
N ALA A 150 -4.89 -9.47 18.50
CA ALA A 150 -6.01 -10.31 18.90
C ALA A 150 -6.63 -11.07 17.71
N LEU A 151 -6.81 -10.42 16.55
CA LEU A 151 -7.30 -11.08 15.35
C LEU A 151 -6.33 -12.15 14.84
N ARG A 152 -5.02 -11.88 14.84
CA ARG A 152 -4.01 -12.85 14.43
C ARG A 152 -3.99 -14.09 15.33
N HIS A 153 -4.12 -13.92 16.65
CA HIS A 153 -4.22 -15.04 17.59
C HIS A 153 -5.41 -15.96 17.31
N ILE A 154 -6.56 -15.43 16.90
CA ILE A 154 -7.74 -16.24 16.52
C ILE A 154 -7.46 -17.11 15.29
N SER A 155 -6.54 -16.71 14.41
CA SER A 155 -6.21 -17.44 13.18
C SER A 155 -5.11 -18.49 13.34
N GLY A 156 -4.37 -18.46 14.45
CA GLY A 156 -3.25 -19.36 14.75
C GLY A 156 -3.58 -20.46 15.76
N GLY A 157 -4.84 -20.61 16.15
CA GLY A 157 -5.35 -21.68 17.01
C GLY A 157 -6.24 -22.66 16.26
#